data_AF-A0A0F9ASI0-F1
#
_entry.id   AF-A0A0F9ASI0-F1
#
_cell.length_a   1.000
_cell.length_b   1.000
_cell.length_c   1.000
_cell.angle_alpha   90.00
_cell.angle_beta   90.00
_cell.angle_gamma   90.00
#
_symmetry.space_group_name_H-M   'P 1'
#
loop_
_entity.id
_entity.type
_entity.pdbx_description
1 polymer ?
#
loop_
_entity_poly.entity_id
_entity_poly.type
_entity_poly.pdbx_seq_one_letter_code
_entity_poly.pdbx_strand_id
1 'polypeptide(L)' 'MKKILYDLKKVLNKIEKLDDPTASFDYRDRVGEVHYFIEESILEIEELIEQQGEDHT' A
#
# COMPACT_ATOMS: atom_id res chain seq x y z
N MET A 1 -11.10 -10.48 -0.37
CA MET A 1 -9.87 -9.82 -0.86
C MET A 1 -10.11 -8.42 -1.42
N LYS A 2 -11.04 -8.19 -2.35
CA LYS A 2 -11.32 -6.83 -2.91
C LYS A 2 -11.54 -5.71 -1.88
N LYS A 3 -12.23 -5.98 -0.76
CA LYS A 3 -12.43 -5.00 0.32
C LYS A 3 -11.12 -4.64 1.04
N ILE A 4 -10.26 -5.62 1.30
CA ILE A 4 -8.96 -5.41 1.94
C ILE A 4 -8.07 -4.56 1.03
N LEU A 5 -8.01 -4.88 -0.26
CA LEU A 5 -7.28 -4.08 -1.25
C LEU A 5 -7.77 -2.63 -1.29
N TYR A 6 -9.09 -2.42 -1.26
CA TYR A 6 -9.69 -1.08 -1.22
C TYR A 6 -9.31 -0.31 0.06
N ASP A 7 -9.35 -0.98 1.21
CA ASP A 7 -8.97 -0.37 2.48
C ASP A 7 -7.47 -0.03 2.53
N LEU A 8 -6.60 -0.90 1.98
CA LEU A 8 -5.16 -0.62 1.87
C LEU A 8 -4.87 0.58 0.97
N LYS A 9 -5.50 0.67 -0.22
CA LYS A 9 -5.38 1.83 -1.11
C LYS A 9 -5.81 3.14 -0.43
N LYS A 10 -6.81 3.09 0.45
CA LYS A 10 -7.19 4.24 1.28
C LYS A 10 -6.15 4.62 2.31
N VAL A 11 -5.50 3.64 2.94
CA VAL A 11 -4.44 3.90 3.90
C VAL A 11 -3.22 4.47 3.20
N LEU A 12 -2.81 3.91 2.06
CA LEU A 12 -1.72 4.44 1.23
C LEU A 12 -1.95 5.91 0.89
N ASN A 13 -3.15 6.26 0.40
CA ASN A 13 -3.47 7.65 0.10
C ASN A 13 -3.42 8.60 1.30
N LYS A 14 -3.67 8.09 2.52
CA LYS A 14 -3.51 8.88 3.74
C LYS A 14 -2.04 9.10 4.07
N ILE A 15 -1.19 8.11 3.85
CA ILE A 15 0.26 8.19 4.09
C ILE A 15 0.93 9.13 3.10
N GLU A 16 0.55 9.09 1.81
CA GLU A 16 1.02 10.05 0.80
C GLU A 16 0.75 11.50 1.20
N LYS A 17 -0.36 11.76 1.90
CA LYS A 17 -0.72 13.10 2.42
C LYS A 17 0.05 13.50 3.68
N LEU A 18 0.76 12.56 4.30
CA LEU A 18 1.65 12.81 5.44
C LEU A 18 3.08 13.13 4.99
N ASP A 19 3.37 13.06 3.68
CA ASP A 19 4.66 13.49 3.14
C ASP A 19 4.85 14.99 3.38
N ASP A 20 5.84 15.31 4.20
CA ASP A 20 6.21 16.66 4.56
C ASP A 20 7.73 16.80 4.40
N PRO A 21 8.22 17.52 3.37
CA PRO A 21 9.64 17.68 3.14
C PRO A 21 10.33 18.50 4.24
N THR A 22 9.58 19.22 5.07
CA THR A 22 10.12 20.02 6.19
C THR A 22 10.18 19.25 7.50
N ALA A 23 9.57 18.06 7.57
CA ALA A 23 9.60 17.22 8.75
C ALA A 23 11.00 16.64 9.02
N SER A 24 11.21 16.18 10.26
CA SER A 24 12.45 15.52 10.66
C SER A 24 12.77 14.31 9.79
N PHE A 25 14.06 13.98 9.66
CA PHE A 25 14.50 12.79 8.94
C PHE A 25 13.79 11.52 9.43
N ASP A 26 13.79 11.28 10.74
CA ASP A 26 13.15 10.09 11.36
C ASP A 26 11.66 9.98 11.03
N TYR A 27 10.95 11.12 10.94
CA TYR A 27 9.55 11.11 10.54
C TYR A 27 9.40 10.70 9.08
N ARG A 28 10.16 11.31 8.16
CA ARG A 28 10.09 10.99 6.74
C ARG A 28 10.51 9.54 6.46
N ASP A 29 11.52 9.06 7.17
CA ASP A 29 11.99 7.67 7.09
C ASP A 29 10.90 6.68 7.49
N ARG A 30 10.23 6.92 8.63
CA ARG A 30 9.09 6.09 9.08
C ARG A 30 7.89 6.17 8.15
N VAL A 31 7.56 7.35 7.63
CA VAL A 31 6.48 7.52 6.65
C VAL A 31 6.81 6.73 5.38
N GLY A 32 8.06 6.79 4.93
CA GLY A 32 8.57 6.02 3.79
C GLY A 32 8.52 4.51 4.02
N GLU A 33 8.94 4.02 5.18
CA GLU A 33 8.85 2.58 5.53
C GLU A 33 7.40 2.09 5.49
N VAL A 34 6.47 2.82 6.12
CA VAL A 34 5.06 2.41 6.12
C VAL A 34 4.45 2.51 4.73
N HIS A 35 4.81 3.52 3.93
CA HIS A 35 4.41 3.61 2.53
C HIS A 35 4.85 2.35 1.77
N TYR A 36 6.14 2.00 1.85
CA TYR A 36 6.71 0.84 1.18
C TYR A 36 5.98 -0.45 1.57
N PHE A 37 5.79 -0.72 2.87
CA PHE A 37 5.12 -1.95 3.31
C PHE A 37 3.68 -2.08 2.81
N ILE A 38 2.95 -0.97 2.73
CA ILE A 38 1.56 -0.99 2.24
C ILE A 38 1.50 -1.15 0.73
N GLU A 39 2.42 -0.52 0.00
CA GLU A 39 2.53 -0.67 -1.45
C GLU A 39 2.85 -2.12 -1.84
N GLU A 40 3.85 -2.74 -1.21
CA GLU A 40 4.17 -4.15 -1.45
C GLU A 40 2.99 -5.07 -1.11
N SER A 41 2.30 -4.82 0.01
CA SER A 41 1.10 -5.59 0.39
C SER A 41 -0.03 -5.45 -0.62
N ILE A 42 -0.18 -4.28 -1.26
CA ILE A 42 -1.17 -4.07 -2.32
C ILE A 42 -0.81 -4.90 -3.54
N LEU A 43 0.46 -4.87 -3.96
CA LEU A 43 0.96 -5.61 -5.13
C LEU A 43 0.78 -7.11 -4.95
N GLU A 44 1.18 -7.67 -3.81
CA GLU A 44 1.00 -9.10 -3.51
C GLU A 44 -0.48 -9.51 -3.55
N ILE A 45 -1.38 -8.68 -3.01
CA ILE A 45 -2.81 -8.97 -3.02
C ILE A 45 -3.40 -8.87 -4.44
N GLU A 46 -2.93 -7.93 -5.25
CA GLU A 46 -3.34 -7.82 -6.65
C GLU A 46 -2.93 -9.05 -7.46
N GLU A 47 -1.68 -9.50 -7.31
CA GLU A 47 -1.16 -10.72 -7.94
C GLU A 47 -1.99 -11.95 -7.53
N LEU A 48 -2.30 -12.11 -6.23
CA LEU A 48 -3.15 -13.20 -5.73
C LEU A 48 -4.58 -13.16 -6.31
N ILE A 49 -5.13 -11.98 -6.57
CA ILE A 49 -6.46 -11.83 -7.17
C ILE A 49 -6.41 -12.21 -8.66
N GLU A 50 -5.35 -11.85 -9.38
CA GLU A 50 -5.15 -12.20 -10.78
C GLU A 50 -5.00 -13.71 -10.97
N GLN A 51 -4.15 -14.36 -10.16
CA GLN A 51 -3.95 -15.82 -10.19
C GLN A 51 -5.25 -16.60 -9.95
N GLN A 52 -6.09 -16.14 -9.02
CA GLN A 52 -7.41 -16.76 -8.78
C GLN A 52 -8.40 -16.55 -9.94
N GLY A 53 -8.19 -15.54 -10.78
CA GLY A 53 -9.00 -15.29 -11.97
C GLY A 53 -8.64 -16.20 -13.14
N GLU A 54 -7.39 -16.63 -13.26
CA GLU A 54 -6.90 -17.48 -14.35
C GLU A 54 -7.21 -18.97 -14.13
N ASP A 55 -7.30 -19.45 -12.88
CA ASP A 55 -7.62 -20.85 -12.52
C ASP A 55 -9.08 -21.28 -12.84
N HIS A 56 -9.91 -20.39 -13.39
CA HIS A 56 -11.33 -20.63 -13.67
C HIS A 56 -11.74 -20.49 -15.15
N THR A 57 -10.77 -20.47 -16.07
CA THR A 57 -10.96 -20.50 -17.54
C THR A 57 -10.27 -21.69 -18.17
#